data_AF-A0A2E6GVP0-F1
#
_entry.id   AF-A0A2E6GVP0-F1
#
_cell.length_a   1.000
_cell.length_b   1.000
_cell.length_c   1.000
_cell.angle_alpha   90.00
_cell.angle_beta   90.00
_cell.angle_gamma   90.00
#
_symmetry.space_group_name_H-M   'P 1'
#
loop_
_entity.id
_entity.type
_entity.pdbx_description
1 polymer ?
#
loop_
_entity_poly.entity_id
_entity_poly.type
_entity_poly.pdbx_seq_one_letter_code
_entity_poly.pdbx_strand_id
1 'polypeptide(L)'
;MVYKLIQFILRIYLPVLFKRLEFRGLENVPQDKPVIFAVNHQNAFLDGILVALKLRRPVFFLTRSDVFKGRWIVKFFKLLNLVPIFRRQDGTGDITIKNRETFKYCIRELEKRRPVLIFPEGESEPVHHLFDLKKGIARLAFEAEEKNNFKLGLHIVPVVINYENHFVAGKKVFVNYLKPILISEYKNLYYENQFRSMTVFLKNLQHEMRENMIHICGDYVKFKRRYWKGIIRQSRNDKEIIAAIKSIPQNVNEFSKEGYRWQREKYKYNKPRSFVMRLFYFLLCLPGFLIFLPTIMVTKLIIAKVKDESFYLSITALSWLFFGVVQIVFLSIYIWNNTDWDIFIISLLVVIALVYITLRNFYKSIKAE
;
A
#
# COMPACT_ATOMS: atom_id res chain seq x y z
N MET A 1 9.15 19.35 8.24
CA MET A 1 10.50 18.75 8.20
C MET A 1 10.46 17.24 8.32
N VAL A 2 9.91 16.67 9.42
CA VAL A 2 9.83 15.21 9.67
C VAL A 2 9.20 14.42 8.52
N TYR A 3 8.04 14.86 7.99
CA TYR A 3 7.36 14.17 6.89
C TYR A 3 8.25 14.02 5.64
N LYS A 4 8.99 15.08 5.27
CA LYS A 4 9.91 15.07 4.12
C LYS A 4 11.12 14.17 4.37
N LEU A 5 11.64 14.12 5.61
CA LEU A 5 12.72 13.23 6.00
C LEU A 5 12.30 11.75 5.88
N ILE A 6 11.11 11.42 6.39
CA ILE A 6 10.55 10.06 6.28
C ILE A 6 10.38 9.69 4.80
N GLN A 7 9.81 10.58 3.97
CA GLN A 7 9.70 10.36 2.53
C GLN A 7 11.07 10.16 1.87
N PHE A 8 12.10 10.93 2.26
CA PHE A 8 13.45 10.79 1.72
C PHE A 8 14.05 9.41 2.02
N ILE A 9 13.99 8.97 3.28
CA ILE A 9 14.45 7.64 3.69
C ILE A 9 13.72 6.55 2.91
N LEU A 10 12.38 6.64 2.82
CA LEU A 10 11.56 5.67 2.11
C LEU A 10 11.83 5.65 0.59
N ARG A 11 12.20 6.78 -0.02
CA ARG A 11 12.56 6.86 -1.45
C ARG A 11 13.83 6.10 -1.78
N ILE A 12 14.76 5.99 -0.82
CA ILE A 12 15.98 5.19 -0.96
C ILE A 12 15.69 3.73 -0.64
N TYR A 13 14.93 3.47 0.42
CA TYR A 13 14.67 2.12 0.92
C TYR A 13 13.74 1.28 0.03
N LEU A 14 12.58 1.80 -0.38
CA LEU A 14 11.56 1.01 -1.07
C LEU A 14 12.01 0.43 -2.42
N PRO A 15 12.82 1.13 -3.25
CA PRO A 15 13.40 0.54 -4.46
C PRO A 15 14.35 -0.65 -4.21
N VAL A 16 14.90 -0.80 -3.00
CA VAL A 16 15.66 -2.01 -2.61
C VAL A 16 14.71 -3.17 -2.35
N LEU A 17 13.56 -2.89 -1.73
CA LEU A 17 12.54 -3.89 -1.40
C LEU A 17 11.83 -4.44 -2.63
N PHE A 18 11.65 -3.65 -3.70
CA PHE A 18 10.92 -4.06 -4.90
C PHE A 18 11.85 -4.25 -6.10
N LYS A 19 11.54 -5.23 -6.96
CA LYS A 19 12.27 -5.39 -8.23
C LYS A 19 11.99 -4.22 -9.18
N ARG A 20 10.76 -3.71 -9.15
CA ARG A 20 10.34 -2.51 -9.87
C ARG A 20 9.27 -1.83 -9.04
N LEU A 21 9.49 -0.56 -8.74
CA LEU A 21 8.50 0.32 -8.13
C LEU A 21 8.32 1.52 -9.06
N GLU A 22 7.16 1.60 -9.69
CA GLU A 22 6.89 2.59 -10.74
C GLU A 22 5.69 3.45 -10.35
N PHE A 23 5.82 4.76 -10.58
CA PHE A 23 4.78 5.75 -10.32
C PHE A 23 4.36 6.39 -11.64
N ARG A 24 3.07 6.43 -11.94
CA ARG A 24 2.53 7.01 -13.18
C ARG A 24 1.36 7.93 -12.90
N GLY A 25 1.17 8.96 -13.74
CA GLY A 25 0.04 9.88 -13.61
C GLY A 25 0.21 10.90 -12.49
N LEU A 26 1.42 11.12 -11.97
CA LEU A 26 1.67 12.12 -10.93
C LEU A 26 1.28 13.53 -11.40
N GLU A 27 1.37 13.78 -12.70
CA GLU A 27 0.90 14.97 -13.41
C GLU A 27 -0.61 15.21 -13.29
N ASN A 28 -1.41 14.16 -13.06
CA ASN A 28 -2.86 14.27 -12.87
C ASN A 28 -3.23 14.86 -11.51
N VAL A 29 -2.30 14.91 -10.55
CA VAL A 29 -2.58 15.37 -9.18
C VAL A 29 -2.60 16.91 -9.15
N PRO A 30 -3.76 17.55 -8.92
CA PRO A 30 -3.84 19.01 -8.86
C PRO A 30 -3.03 19.54 -7.67
N GLN A 31 -2.05 20.42 -7.91
CA GLN A 31 -1.13 20.87 -6.85
C GLN A 31 -1.76 21.92 -5.92
N ASP A 32 -2.60 22.81 -6.46
CA ASP A 32 -3.17 23.97 -5.75
C ASP A 32 -4.67 23.84 -5.46
N LYS A 33 -5.22 22.64 -5.59
CA LYS A 33 -6.63 22.33 -5.31
C LYS A 33 -6.77 21.35 -4.14
N PRO A 34 -7.91 21.35 -3.43
CA PRO A 34 -8.22 20.31 -2.47
C PRO A 34 -8.34 18.95 -3.17
N VAL A 35 -7.73 17.93 -2.58
CA VAL A 35 -7.65 16.58 -3.16
C VAL A 35 -8.00 15.54 -2.11
N ILE A 36 -8.88 14.60 -2.47
CA ILE A 36 -9.01 13.31 -1.78
C ILE A 36 -8.43 12.22 -2.69
N PHE A 37 -7.45 11.47 -2.21
CA PHE A 37 -6.96 10.27 -2.86
C PHE A 37 -7.84 9.08 -2.48
N ALA A 38 -8.45 8.44 -3.47
CA ALA A 38 -9.25 7.23 -3.30
C ALA A 38 -8.42 6.02 -3.74
N VAL A 39 -8.02 5.16 -2.79
CA VAL A 39 -6.99 4.14 -3.05
C VAL A 39 -7.52 2.73 -2.80
N ASN A 40 -7.22 1.78 -3.68
CA ASN A 40 -7.46 0.37 -3.35
C ASN A 40 -6.54 -0.10 -2.21
N HIS A 41 -6.96 -1.11 -1.45
CA HIS A 41 -6.30 -1.46 -0.18
C HIS A 41 -5.92 -2.94 -0.09
N GLN A 42 -4.73 -3.29 -0.55
CA GLN A 42 -4.28 -4.68 -0.63
C GLN A 42 -3.11 -5.04 0.29
N ASN A 43 -2.42 -4.05 0.85
CA ASN A 43 -1.22 -4.26 1.65
C ASN A 43 -1.19 -3.43 2.92
N ALA A 44 -2.35 -3.08 3.46
CA ALA A 44 -2.48 -2.30 4.69
C ALA A 44 -1.60 -1.02 4.67
N PHE A 45 -0.69 -0.89 5.63
CA PHE A 45 0.08 0.33 5.87
C PHE A 45 0.98 0.76 4.68
N LEU A 46 1.52 -0.21 3.95
CA LEU A 46 2.40 0.02 2.81
C LEU A 46 1.68 0.76 1.68
N ASP A 47 0.38 0.54 1.51
CA ASP A 47 -0.40 1.25 0.48
C ASP A 47 -0.35 2.77 0.69
N GLY A 48 -0.59 3.21 1.93
CA GLY A 48 -0.55 4.64 2.29
C GLY A 48 0.85 5.23 2.09
N ILE A 49 1.90 4.50 2.46
CA ILE A 49 3.29 4.89 2.22
C ILE A 49 3.55 5.09 0.74
N LEU A 50 3.17 4.12 -0.09
CA LEU A 50 3.44 4.14 -1.52
C LEU A 50 2.77 5.36 -2.17
N VAL A 51 1.50 5.61 -1.89
CA VAL A 51 0.76 6.77 -2.44
C VAL A 51 1.39 8.09 -1.99
N ALA A 52 1.85 8.18 -0.74
CA ALA A 52 2.43 9.39 -0.22
C ALA A 52 3.87 9.65 -0.70
N LEU A 53 4.59 8.62 -1.18
CA LEU A 53 6.03 8.68 -1.38
C LEU A 53 6.51 9.81 -2.31
N LYS A 54 5.77 10.05 -3.39
CA LYS A 54 6.13 11.02 -4.44
C LYS A 54 5.34 12.33 -4.36
N LEU A 55 4.38 12.43 -3.44
CA LEU A 55 3.57 13.64 -3.27
C LEU A 55 4.36 14.76 -2.59
N ARG A 56 4.15 15.99 -3.05
CA ARG A 56 4.82 17.20 -2.52
C ARG A 56 4.19 17.69 -1.22
N ARG A 57 2.87 17.50 -1.08
CA ARG A 57 2.07 17.95 0.06
C ARG A 57 1.92 16.81 1.08
N PRO A 58 2.02 17.09 2.39
CA PRO A 58 1.68 16.11 3.42
C PRO A 58 0.23 15.66 3.30
N VAL A 59 0.03 14.35 3.35
CA VAL A 59 -1.30 13.71 3.23
C VAL A 59 -1.84 13.36 4.61
N PHE A 60 -3.14 13.54 4.81
CA PHE A 60 -3.89 13.08 5.99
C PHE A 60 -4.56 11.75 5.69
N PHE A 61 -4.29 10.72 6.49
CA PHE A 61 -4.70 9.35 6.17
C PHE A 61 -5.86 8.91 7.07
N LEU A 62 -7.03 8.68 6.49
CA LEU A 62 -8.14 8.06 7.22
C LEU A 62 -7.79 6.61 7.54
N THR A 63 -7.70 6.29 8.83
CA THR A 63 -7.14 5.04 9.35
C THR A 63 -8.08 4.44 10.37
N ARG A 64 -8.22 3.11 10.36
CA ARG A 64 -9.10 2.37 11.28
C ARG A 64 -8.88 2.80 12.75
N SER A 65 -9.98 3.00 13.48
CA SER A 65 -9.93 3.59 14.82
C SER A 65 -9.34 2.67 15.89
N ASP A 66 -9.43 1.36 15.72
CA ASP A 66 -8.96 0.33 16.64
C ASP A 66 -7.44 0.31 16.85
N VAL A 67 -6.66 0.89 15.92
CA VAL A 67 -5.20 1.04 16.07
C VAL A 67 -4.81 2.24 16.93
N PHE A 68 -5.74 3.16 17.24
CA PHE A 68 -5.49 4.33 18.08
C PHE A 68 -5.64 4.00 19.58
N LYS A 69 -4.88 3.02 20.08
CA LYS A 69 -4.89 2.61 21.49
C LYS A 69 -3.63 3.09 22.20
N GLY A 70 -3.80 3.82 23.31
CA GLY A 70 -2.69 4.31 24.14
C GLY A 70 -2.15 5.70 23.75
N ARG A 71 -1.74 6.48 24.76
CA ARG A 71 -1.41 7.91 24.60
C ARG A 71 -0.23 8.16 23.66
N TRP A 72 0.79 7.31 23.71
CA TRP A 72 1.99 7.43 22.88
C TRP A 72 1.72 7.10 21.41
N ILE A 73 0.94 6.05 21.13
CA ILE A 73 0.53 5.67 19.77
C ILE A 73 -0.29 6.79 19.15
N VAL A 74 -1.25 7.37 19.88
CA VAL A 74 -2.04 8.50 19.39
C VAL A 74 -1.17 9.72 19.07
N LYS A 75 -0.19 10.05 19.93
CA LYS A 75 0.75 11.14 19.66
C LYS A 75 1.59 10.86 18.41
N PHE A 76 2.11 9.65 18.28
CA PHE A 76 2.88 9.24 17.11
C PHE A 76 2.04 9.27 15.82
N PHE A 77 0.81 8.79 15.86
CA PHE A 77 -0.09 8.80 14.71
C PHE A 77 -0.48 10.20 14.27
N LYS A 78 -0.65 11.14 15.21
CA LYS A 78 -0.83 12.56 14.89
C LYS A 78 0.38 13.16 14.16
N LEU A 79 1.61 12.78 14.50
CA LEU A 79 2.82 13.22 13.78
C LEU A 79 2.86 12.72 12.33
N LEU A 80 2.19 11.60 12.05
CA LEU A 80 2.07 11.01 10.72
C LEU A 80 0.79 11.46 9.98
N ASN A 81 0.03 12.40 10.54
CA ASN A 81 -1.26 12.85 10.00
C ASN A 81 -2.30 11.72 9.83
N LEU A 82 -2.24 10.68 10.67
CA LEU A 82 -3.24 9.61 10.69
C LEU A 82 -4.48 10.11 11.44
N VAL A 83 -5.64 10.00 10.80
CA VAL A 83 -6.94 10.47 11.29
C VAL A 83 -7.84 9.25 11.51
N PRO A 84 -8.42 9.06 12.71
CA PRO A 84 -9.23 7.87 13.00
C PRO A 84 -10.56 7.88 12.23
N ILE A 85 -10.92 6.75 11.63
CA ILE A 85 -12.24 6.48 11.07
C ILE A 85 -12.84 5.23 11.72
N PHE A 86 -14.12 5.30 12.08
CA PHE A 86 -14.80 4.28 12.87
C PHE A 86 -15.67 3.40 11.97
N ARG A 87 -15.48 2.08 12.05
CA ARG A 87 -16.28 1.09 11.35
C ARG A 87 -17.25 0.41 12.33
N ARG A 88 -18.33 -0.16 11.79
CA ARG A 88 -19.32 -0.91 12.61
C ARG A 88 -18.71 -2.08 13.38
N GLN A 89 -17.68 -2.71 12.83
CA GLN A 89 -16.98 -3.82 13.46
C GLN A 89 -16.07 -3.37 14.63
N ASP A 90 -15.75 -2.08 14.75
CA ASP A 90 -14.77 -1.58 15.73
C ASP A 90 -15.40 -1.32 17.13
N GLY A 91 -16.73 -1.44 17.31
CA GLY A 91 -17.41 -1.36 18.61
C GLY A 91 -18.79 -0.68 18.61
N THR A 92 -19.44 -0.62 19.78
CA THR A 92 -20.85 -0.21 20.00
C THR A 92 -21.05 1.26 20.41
N GLY A 93 -20.09 2.15 20.10
CA GLY A 93 -20.24 3.58 20.35
C GLY A 93 -21.07 4.31 19.28
N ASP A 94 -21.32 5.60 19.49
CA ASP A 94 -22.01 6.45 18.53
C ASP A 94 -21.12 6.79 17.31
N ILE A 95 -20.88 5.78 16.47
CA ILE A 95 -20.00 5.79 15.29
C ILE A 95 -20.33 6.98 14.39
N THR A 96 -21.61 7.32 14.29
CA THR A 96 -22.10 8.44 13.49
C THR A 96 -21.54 9.77 13.98
N ILE A 97 -21.59 10.02 15.29
CA ILE A 97 -21.06 11.26 15.88
C ILE A 97 -19.55 11.34 15.69
N LYS A 98 -18.83 10.26 16.00
CA LYS A 98 -17.36 10.23 15.87
C LYS A 98 -16.90 10.43 14.42
N ASN A 99 -17.56 9.77 13.46
CA ASN A 99 -17.24 9.96 12.04
C ASN A 99 -17.59 11.37 11.54
N ARG A 100 -18.65 12.02 12.07
CA ARG A 100 -18.94 13.43 11.77
C ARG A 100 -17.80 14.34 12.22
N GLU A 101 -17.22 14.12 13.39
CA GLU A 101 -16.06 14.90 13.86
C GLU A 101 -14.83 14.68 12.97
N THR A 102 -14.56 13.44 12.59
CA THR A 102 -13.52 13.09 11.62
C THR A 102 -13.74 13.79 10.27
N PHE A 103 -14.97 13.82 9.77
CA PHE A 103 -15.30 14.48 8.50
C PHE A 103 -15.13 15.99 8.62
N LYS A 104 -15.63 16.63 9.68
CA LYS A 104 -15.38 18.05 9.96
C LYS A 104 -13.89 18.37 10.00
N TYR A 105 -13.08 17.52 10.61
CA TYR A 105 -11.62 17.67 10.60
C TYR A 105 -11.05 17.59 9.18
N CYS A 106 -11.41 16.56 8.42
CA CYS A 106 -10.94 16.39 7.03
C CYS A 106 -11.35 17.56 6.14
N ILE A 107 -12.60 18.04 6.25
CA ILE A 107 -13.09 19.20 5.49
C ILE A 107 -12.26 20.45 5.80
N ARG A 108 -11.95 20.72 7.07
CA ARG A 108 -11.07 21.85 7.45
C ARG A 108 -9.67 21.73 6.86
N GLU A 109 -9.13 20.52 6.74
CA GLU A 109 -7.81 20.32 6.12
C GLU A 109 -7.90 20.46 4.57
N LEU A 110 -8.99 20.00 3.95
CA LEU A 110 -9.27 20.22 2.52
C LEU A 110 -9.43 21.72 2.20
N GLU A 111 -10.12 22.49 3.04
CA GLU A 111 -10.24 23.95 2.91
C GLU A 111 -8.85 24.63 2.93
N LYS A 112 -7.89 24.06 3.67
CA LYS A 112 -6.47 24.48 3.67
C LYS A 112 -5.64 23.86 2.53
N ARG A 113 -6.29 23.21 1.56
CA ARG A 113 -5.68 22.51 0.40
C ARG A 113 -4.72 21.40 0.80
N ARG A 114 -4.90 20.82 1.99
CA ARG A 114 -4.11 19.68 2.47
C ARG A 114 -4.82 18.39 2.05
N PRO A 115 -4.15 17.50 1.30
CA PRO A 115 -4.81 16.31 0.78
C PRO A 115 -5.22 15.32 1.86
N VAL A 116 -6.33 14.64 1.63
CA VAL A 116 -6.79 13.52 2.43
C VAL A 116 -6.66 12.24 1.62
N LEU A 117 -6.32 11.12 2.24
CA LEU A 117 -6.32 9.79 1.63
C LEU A 117 -7.35 8.92 2.34
N ILE A 118 -8.15 8.23 1.54
CA ILE A 118 -9.13 7.26 2.02
C ILE A 118 -9.01 5.97 1.20
N PHE A 119 -9.21 4.85 1.90
CA PHE A 119 -9.37 3.53 1.29
C PHE A 119 -10.87 3.23 1.20
N PRO A 120 -11.55 3.53 0.09
CA PRO A 120 -13.00 3.45 0.00
C PRO A 120 -13.57 2.03 0.15
N GLU A 121 -12.76 0.97 0.03
CA GLU A 121 -13.17 -0.42 0.30
C GLU A 121 -13.49 -0.66 1.80
N GLY A 122 -12.84 0.08 2.71
CA GLY A 122 -13.05 -0.01 4.17
C GLY A 122 -12.41 -1.22 4.86
N GLU A 123 -11.84 -2.14 4.08
CA GLU A 123 -11.12 -3.34 4.52
C GLU A 123 -9.85 -3.49 3.66
N SER A 124 -8.86 -4.24 4.17
CA SER A 124 -7.65 -4.54 3.40
C SER A 124 -7.55 -6.04 3.19
N GLU A 125 -7.43 -6.45 1.93
CA GLU A 125 -7.40 -7.86 1.54
C GLU A 125 -6.29 -8.05 0.49
N PRO A 126 -5.32 -8.96 0.72
CA PRO A 126 -4.19 -9.16 -0.19
C PRO A 126 -4.58 -10.06 -1.38
N VAL A 127 -5.59 -9.62 -2.14
CA VAL A 127 -6.11 -10.28 -3.34
C VAL A 127 -6.21 -9.28 -4.48
N HIS A 128 -6.03 -9.75 -5.72
CA HIS A 128 -6.19 -8.91 -6.91
C HIS A 128 -7.68 -8.70 -7.24
N HIS A 129 -8.44 -8.10 -6.33
CA HIS A 129 -9.85 -7.80 -6.48
C HIS A 129 -10.15 -6.44 -5.85
N LEU A 130 -11.11 -5.72 -6.42
CA LEU A 130 -11.61 -4.44 -5.87
C LEU A 130 -13.00 -4.70 -5.31
N PHE A 131 -13.12 -4.60 -4.00
CA PHE A 131 -14.39 -4.72 -3.31
C PHE A 131 -15.24 -3.47 -3.51
N ASP A 132 -16.54 -3.58 -3.24
CA ASP A 132 -17.45 -2.45 -3.42
C ASP A 132 -17.10 -1.27 -2.51
N LEU A 133 -17.06 -0.10 -3.13
CA LEU A 133 -16.71 1.14 -2.46
C LEU A 133 -17.81 1.57 -1.49
N LYS A 134 -17.42 1.89 -0.24
CA LYS A 134 -18.33 2.34 0.80
C LYS A 134 -18.72 3.81 0.56
N LYS A 135 -19.96 4.15 0.95
CA LYS A 135 -20.54 5.50 0.79
C LYS A 135 -19.81 6.62 1.53
N GLY A 136 -18.90 6.28 2.45
CA GLY A 136 -18.16 7.25 3.27
C GLY A 136 -17.38 8.28 2.45
N ILE A 137 -16.72 7.86 1.36
CA ILE A 137 -15.99 8.80 0.50
C ILE A 137 -16.91 9.81 -0.18
N ALA A 138 -18.06 9.36 -0.70
CA ALA A 138 -19.03 10.24 -1.34
C ALA A 138 -19.59 11.24 -0.34
N ARG A 139 -19.98 10.78 0.86
CA ARG A 139 -20.47 11.66 1.92
C ARG A 139 -19.45 12.76 2.27
N LEU A 140 -18.20 12.38 2.51
CA LEU A 140 -17.14 13.35 2.82
C LEU A 140 -16.95 14.36 1.67
N ALA A 141 -16.93 13.88 0.43
CA ALA A 141 -16.69 14.71 -0.75
C ALA A 141 -17.81 15.73 -0.99
N PHE A 142 -19.07 15.28 -0.97
CA PHE A 142 -20.22 16.15 -1.16
C PHE A 142 -20.45 17.10 0.03
N GLU A 143 -20.25 16.64 1.28
CA GLU A 143 -20.35 17.51 2.46
C GLU A 143 -19.31 18.64 2.43
N ALA A 144 -18.09 18.34 1.97
CA ALA A 144 -17.03 19.34 1.78
C ALA A 144 -17.42 20.42 0.75
N GLU A 145 -17.96 20.01 -0.39
CA GLU A 145 -18.40 20.94 -1.43
C GLU A 145 -19.65 21.71 -1.02
N GLU A 146 -20.67 21.05 -0.46
CA GLU A 146 -21.92 21.68 -0.02
C GLU A 146 -21.65 22.78 1.02
N LYS A 147 -20.82 22.50 2.03
CA LYS A 147 -20.40 23.49 3.04
C LYS A 147 -19.73 24.72 2.42
N ASN A 148 -19.11 24.55 1.25
CA ASN A 148 -18.41 25.59 0.50
C ASN A 148 -19.19 26.04 -0.74
N ASN A 149 -20.52 25.83 -0.78
CA ASN A 149 -21.42 26.22 -1.87
C ASN A 149 -20.99 25.70 -3.26
N PHE A 150 -20.37 24.52 -3.31
CA PHE A 150 -19.76 23.91 -4.50
C PHE A 150 -18.68 24.78 -5.18
N LYS A 151 -17.97 25.61 -4.40
CA LYS A 151 -16.87 26.47 -4.87
C LYS A 151 -15.51 26.01 -4.34
N LEU A 152 -15.44 24.90 -3.60
CA LEU A 152 -14.18 24.40 -3.04
C LEU A 152 -13.26 23.89 -4.15
N GLY A 153 -13.84 23.30 -5.21
CA GLY A 153 -13.08 22.74 -6.33
C GLY A 153 -12.34 21.46 -5.92
N LEU A 154 -13.03 20.60 -5.17
CA LEU A 154 -12.54 19.34 -4.64
C LEU A 154 -12.40 18.31 -5.75
N HIS A 155 -11.18 17.79 -5.89
CA HIS A 155 -10.86 16.73 -6.83
C HIS A 155 -10.71 15.40 -6.09
N ILE A 156 -11.38 14.36 -6.56
CA ILE A 156 -11.09 12.99 -6.17
C ILE A 156 -10.07 12.45 -7.16
N VAL A 157 -8.89 12.06 -6.68
CA VAL A 157 -7.89 11.39 -7.51
C VAL A 157 -7.97 9.90 -7.18
N PRO A 158 -8.52 9.05 -8.08
CA PRO A 158 -8.41 7.62 -7.91
C PRO A 158 -6.95 7.21 -8.04
N VAL A 159 -6.47 6.37 -7.12
CA VAL A 159 -5.11 5.83 -7.16
C VAL A 159 -5.19 4.32 -7.09
N VAL A 160 -4.58 3.66 -8.06
CA VAL A 160 -4.55 2.20 -8.12
C VAL A 160 -3.14 1.70 -7.89
N ILE A 161 -2.98 0.87 -6.87
CA ILE A 161 -1.76 0.14 -6.56
C ILE A 161 -1.91 -1.29 -7.08
N ASN A 162 -1.10 -1.62 -8.08
CA ASN A 162 -1.06 -2.93 -8.72
C ASN A 162 0.18 -3.69 -8.23
N TYR A 163 -0.02 -4.66 -7.34
CA TYR A 163 1.01 -5.59 -6.90
C TYR A 163 1.10 -6.79 -7.85
N GLU A 164 2.30 -7.24 -8.21
CA GLU A 164 2.49 -8.59 -8.80
C GLU A 164 2.32 -9.69 -7.74
N ASN A 165 2.63 -9.38 -6.48
CA ASN A 165 2.52 -10.27 -5.34
C ASN A 165 2.43 -9.45 -4.06
N HIS A 166 1.49 -9.79 -3.19
CA HIS A 166 1.20 -9.03 -1.97
C HIS A 166 2.13 -9.35 -0.78
N PHE A 167 2.96 -10.39 -0.86
CA PHE A 167 3.66 -10.94 0.30
C PHE A 167 5.18 -10.97 0.18
N VAL A 168 5.71 -10.87 -1.03
CA VAL A 168 7.12 -11.16 -1.33
C VAL A 168 7.83 -9.91 -1.84
N ALA A 169 8.93 -9.56 -1.17
CA ALA A 169 9.89 -8.57 -1.66
C ALA A 169 10.53 -9.00 -2.99
N GLY A 170 11.10 -8.05 -3.74
CA GLY A 170 11.73 -8.29 -5.03
C GLY A 170 10.73 -8.57 -6.15
N LYS A 171 9.51 -8.05 -5.99
CA LYS A 171 8.40 -8.11 -6.95
C LYS A 171 8.11 -6.74 -7.55
N LYS A 172 7.24 -6.68 -8.56
CA LYS A 172 6.85 -5.43 -9.21
C LYS A 172 5.64 -4.82 -8.51
N VAL A 173 5.67 -3.51 -8.33
CA VAL A 173 4.55 -2.71 -7.82
C VAL A 173 4.42 -1.47 -8.69
N PHE A 174 3.19 -1.16 -9.09
CA PHE A 174 2.86 0.00 -9.91
C PHE A 174 1.85 0.85 -9.16
N VAL A 175 2.10 2.15 -9.04
CA VAL A 175 1.21 3.12 -8.40
C VAL A 175 0.75 4.09 -9.48
N ASN A 176 -0.53 3.99 -9.86
CA ASN A 176 -1.11 4.77 -10.93
C ASN A 176 -2.09 5.81 -10.36
N TYR A 177 -1.80 7.10 -10.54
CA TYR A 177 -2.69 8.20 -10.20
C TYR A 177 -3.54 8.52 -11.44
N LEU A 178 -4.84 8.26 -11.36
CA LEU A 178 -5.76 8.40 -12.48
C LEU A 178 -6.19 9.85 -12.66
N LYS A 179 -6.96 10.12 -13.73
CA LYS A 179 -7.54 11.44 -13.97
C LYS A 179 -8.42 11.86 -12.79
N PRO A 180 -8.31 13.10 -12.31
CA PRO A 180 -9.11 13.56 -11.19
C PRO A 180 -10.58 13.72 -11.60
N ILE A 181 -11.48 13.40 -10.69
CA ILE A 181 -12.93 13.60 -10.81
C ILE A 181 -13.29 14.84 -10.00
N LEU A 182 -13.88 15.85 -10.63
CA LEU A 182 -14.27 17.09 -9.97
C LEU A 182 -15.68 16.96 -9.39
N ILE A 183 -15.83 17.11 -8.06
CA ILE A 183 -17.12 16.86 -7.39
C ILE A 183 -18.18 17.88 -7.80
N SER A 184 -17.79 19.12 -8.13
CA SER A 184 -18.73 20.15 -8.56
C SER A 184 -19.44 19.82 -9.89
N GLU A 185 -18.93 18.88 -10.69
CA GLU A 185 -19.63 18.39 -11.89
C GLU A 185 -20.93 17.65 -11.54
N TYR A 186 -21.02 17.09 -10.33
CA TYR A 186 -22.20 16.38 -9.82
C TYR A 186 -23.20 17.30 -9.09
N LYS A 187 -22.96 18.62 -9.07
CA LYS A 187 -23.74 19.61 -8.31
C LYS A 187 -25.23 19.60 -8.67
N ASN A 188 -25.57 19.65 -9.96
CA ASN A 188 -26.97 19.71 -10.39
C ASN A 188 -27.73 18.46 -9.95
N LEU A 189 -27.15 17.28 -10.19
CA LEU A 189 -27.71 16.01 -9.75
C LEU A 189 -27.80 15.92 -8.21
N TYR A 190 -26.88 16.55 -7.48
CA TYR A 190 -26.92 16.58 -6.02
C TYR A 190 -28.12 17.38 -5.49
N TYR A 191 -28.41 18.54 -6.08
CA TYR A 191 -29.58 19.33 -5.69
C TYR A 191 -30.90 18.69 -6.10
N GLU A 192 -30.95 17.97 -7.22
CA GLU A 192 -32.11 17.17 -7.59
C GLU A 192 -32.31 15.98 -6.66
N ASN A 193 -31.25 15.21 -6.41
CA ASN A 193 -31.29 14.02 -5.57
C ASN A 193 -29.90 13.64 -5.05
N GLN A 194 -29.64 13.97 -3.78
CA GLN A 194 -28.36 13.72 -3.11
C GLN A 194 -27.94 12.25 -3.16
N PHE A 195 -28.87 11.32 -2.89
CA PHE A 195 -28.56 9.88 -2.86
C PHE A 195 -28.16 9.35 -4.24
N ARG A 196 -28.90 9.76 -5.29
CA ARG A 196 -28.61 9.39 -6.67
C ARG A 196 -27.25 9.95 -7.09
N SER A 197 -26.97 11.22 -6.78
CA SER A 197 -25.69 11.86 -7.09
C SER A 197 -24.51 11.11 -6.47
N MET A 198 -24.58 10.82 -5.16
CA MET A 198 -23.56 10.03 -4.47
C MET A 198 -23.37 8.64 -5.08
N THR A 199 -24.47 7.99 -5.48
CA THR A 199 -24.43 6.65 -6.08
C THR A 199 -23.78 6.67 -7.47
N VAL A 200 -24.13 7.64 -8.31
CA VAL A 200 -23.54 7.80 -9.66
C VAL A 200 -22.04 8.10 -9.56
N PHE A 201 -21.66 9.01 -8.66
CA PHE A 201 -20.25 9.31 -8.38
C PHE A 201 -19.49 8.05 -7.93
N LEU A 202 -20.01 7.29 -6.96
CA LEU A 202 -19.35 6.06 -6.48
C LEU A 202 -19.20 5.01 -7.58
N LYS A 203 -20.23 4.83 -8.41
CA LYS A 203 -20.16 3.91 -9.56
C LYS A 203 -19.09 4.33 -10.56
N ASN A 204 -19.00 5.63 -10.86
CA ASN A 204 -17.95 6.17 -11.74
C ASN A 204 -16.56 5.91 -11.15
N LEU A 205 -16.34 6.27 -9.88
CA LEU A 205 -15.08 6.05 -9.18
C LEU A 205 -14.69 4.57 -9.17
N GLN A 206 -15.64 3.67 -8.87
CA GLN A 206 -15.40 2.24 -8.85
C GLN A 206 -15.06 1.70 -10.24
N HIS A 207 -15.72 2.19 -11.28
CA HIS A 207 -15.43 1.84 -12.67
C HIS A 207 -14.00 2.24 -13.05
N GLU A 208 -13.62 3.51 -12.83
CA GLU A 208 -12.27 4.01 -13.13
C GLU A 208 -11.17 3.21 -12.41
N MET A 209 -11.40 2.86 -11.13
CA MET A 209 -10.47 2.03 -10.37
C MET A 209 -10.38 0.60 -10.95
N ARG A 210 -11.51 -0.05 -11.23
CA ARG A 210 -11.53 -1.44 -11.79
C ARG A 210 -10.83 -1.52 -13.14
N GLU A 211 -11.06 -0.55 -14.02
CA GLU A 211 -10.49 -0.56 -15.37
C GLU A 211 -8.96 -0.46 -15.39
N ASN A 212 -8.38 0.15 -14.36
CA ASN A 212 -6.94 0.41 -14.21
C ASN A 212 -6.26 -0.49 -13.16
N MET A 213 -7.01 -1.44 -12.58
CA MET A 213 -6.54 -2.36 -11.55
C MET A 213 -6.35 -3.77 -12.11
N ILE A 214 -5.35 -4.47 -11.59
CA ILE A 214 -5.28 -5.93 -11.71
C ILE A 214 -6.46 -6.48 -10.90
N HIS A 215 -7.55 -6.74 -11.61
CA HIS A 215 -8.85 -7.10 -11.04
C HIS A 215 -9.30 -8.46 -11.57
N ILE A 216 -9.44 -9.42 -10.67
CA ILE A 216 -9.84 -10.81 -10.92
C ILE A 216 -11.20 -11.03 -10.27
N CYS A 217 -12.14 -11.56 -11.04
CA CYS A 217 -13.48 -11.95 -10.61
C CYS A 217 -13.68 -13.47 -10.73
N GLY A 218 -14.83 -13.95 -10.24
CA GLY A 218 -15.19 -15.36 -10.17
C GLY A 218 -14.37 -16.12 -9.13
N ASP A 219 -14.06 -17.38 -9.43
CA ASP A 219 -13.21 -18.24 -8.61
C ASP A 219 -11.73 -17.82 -8.73
N TYR A 220 -11.29 -17.04 -7.74
CA TYR A 220 -9.96 -16.45 -7.67
C TYR A 220 -8.84 -17.49 -7.68
N VAL A 221 -9.02 -18.58 -6.92
CA VAL A 221 -7.98 -19.62 -6.77
C VAL A 221 -7.83 -20.41 -8.06
N LYS A 222 -8.96 -20.79 -8.70
CA LYS A 222 -8.96 -21.49 -9.98
C LYS A 222 -8.38 -20.62 -11.09
N PHE A 223 -8.77 -19.33 -11.16
CA PHE A 223 -8.21 -18.39 -12.12
C PHE A 223 -6.69 -18.31 -11.97
N LYS A 224 -6.19 -18.05 -10.75
CA LYS A 224 -4.75 -17.91 -10.54
C LYS A 224 -4.00 -19.20 -10.81
N ARG A 225 -4.53 -20.36 -10.40
CA ARG A 225 -3.93 -21.67 -10.67
C ARG A 225 -3.74 -21.91 -12.17
N ARG A 226 -4.72 -21.51 -12.99
CA ARG A 226 -4.71 -21.78 -14.43
C ARG A 226 -3.90 -20.75 -15.23
N TYR A 227 -4.03 -19.46 -14.91
CA TYR A 227 -3.56 -18.40 -15.81
C TYR A 227 -2.42 -17.53 -15.25
N TRP A 228 -2.38 -17.32 -13.93
CA TRP A 228 -1.53 -16.29 -13.31
C TRP A 228 -0.04 -16.43 -13.66
N LYS A 229 0.49 -17.65 -13.63
CA LYS A 229 1.90 -17.94 -13.95
C LYS A 229 2.28 -17.54 -15.37
N GLY A 230 1.38 -17.74 -16.34
CA GLY A 230 1.58 -17.35 -17.73
C GLY A 230 1.59 -15.84 -17.88
N ILE A 231 0.55 -15.19 -17.32
CA ILE A 231 0.37 -13.74 -17.34
C ILE A 231 1.62 -13.02 -16.79
N ILE A 232 2.03 -13.31 -15.56
CA ILE A 232 3.17 -12.61 -14.93
C ILE A 232 4.51 -12.84 -15.65
N ARG A 233 4.66 -13.94 -16.40
CA ARG A 233 5.90 -14.25 -17.13
C ARG A 233 5.98 -13.50 -18.46
N GLN A 234 4.84 -13.33 -19.12
CA GLN A 234 4.74 -12.66 -20.40
C GLN A 234 4.63 -11.14 -20.25
N SER A 235 4.04 -10.67 -19.14
CA SER A 235 3.84 -9.25 -18.90
C SER A 235 5.05 -8.54 -18.27
N ARG A 236 5.43 -7.41 -18.85
CA ARG A 236 6.50 -6.52 -18.37
C ARG A 236 5.97 -5.50 -17.36
N ASN A 237 4.76 -4.99 -17.58
CA ASN A 237 4.06 -4.00 -16.76
C ASN A 237 2.64 -4.46 -16.39
N ASP A 238 1.96 -3.74 -15.51
CA ASP A 238 0.58 -3.94 -15.11
C ASP A 238 -0.44 -3.73 -16.23
N LYS A 239 -0.24 -2.82 -17.19
CA LYS A 239 -1.16 -2.66 -18.33
C LYS A 239 -1.29 -3.95 -19.14
N GLU A 240 -0.17 -4.63 -19.40
CA GLU A 240 -0.15 -5.94 -20.05
C GLU A 240 -0.81 -7.03 -19.20
N ILE A 241 -0.65 -6.99 -17.86
CA ILE A 241 -1.34 -7.91 -16.95
C ILE A 241 -2.85 -7.71 -17.03
N ILE A 242 -3.31 -6.45 -16.97
CA ILE A 242 -4.72 -6.07 -17.03
C ILE A 242 -5.32 -6.51 -18.37
N ALA A 243 -4.65 -6.24 -19.49
CA ALA A 243 -5.10 -6.66 -20.81
C ALA A 243 -5.24 -8.19 -20.92
N ALA A 244 -4.25 -8.95 -20.41
CA ALA A 244 -4.30 -10.40 -20.41
C ALA A 244 -5.45 -10.94 -19.54
N ILE A 245 -5.72 -10.34 -18.38
CA ILE A 245 -6.85 -10.72 -17.53
C ILE A 245 -8.19 -10.44 -18.22
N LYS A 246 -8.33 -9.27 -18.86
CA LYS A 246 -9.54 -8.88 -19.60
C LYS A 246 -9.82 -9.79 -20.81
N SER A 247 -8.78 -10.37 -21.42
CA SER A 247 -8.96 -11.35 -22.51
C SER A 247 -9.46 -12.73 -22.06
N ILE A 248 -9.46 -13.01 -20.75
CA ILE A 248 -9.88 -14.31 -20.21
C ILE A 248 -11.33 -14.18 -19.70
N PRO A 249 -12.27 -15.04 -20.16
CA PRO A 249 -13.64 -15.04 -19.67
C PRO A 249 -13.71 -15.23 -18.15
N GLN A 250 -14.45 -14.35 -17.47
CA GLN A 250 -14.64 -14.35 -16.01
C GLN A 250 -16.10 -14.06 -15.67
N ASN A 251 -16.58 -14.61 -14.55
CA ASN A 251 -17.87 -14.19 -13.99
C ASN A 251 -17.67 -12.87 -13.25
N VAL A 252 -17.96 -11.74 -13.91
CA VAL A 252 -17.68 -10.39 -13.40
C VAL A 252 -18.54 -9.99 -12.20
N ASN A 253 -19.67 -10.67 -11.97
CA ASN A 253 -20.62 -10.34 -10.90
C ASN A 253 -20.37 -11.12 -9.60
N GLU A 254 -19.45 -12.10 -9.63
CA GLU A 254 -19.14 -12.93 -8.48
C GLU A 254 -17.66 -12.81 -8.12
N PHE A 255 -17.35 -13.04 -6.85
CA PHE A 255 -15.98 -13.21 -6.38
C PHE A 255 -15.99 -14.24 -5.26
N SER A 256 -15.21 -15.32 -5.44
CA SER A 256 -14.97 -16.31 -4.42
C SER A 256 -13.47 -16.50 -4.21
N LYS A 257 -13.08 -16.49 -2.94
CA LYS A 257 -11.73 -16.84 -2.46
C LYS A 257 -11.71 -18.18 -1.74
N GLU A 258 -12.70 -19.05 -1.99
CA GLU A 258 -12.75 -20.36 -1.36
C GLU A 258 -11.49 -21.18 -1.66
N GLY A 259 -10.93 -21.82 -0.62
CA GLY A 259 -9.67 -22.54 -0.70
C GLY A 259 -8.41 -21.68 -0.78
N TYR A 260 -8.53 -20.34 -0.77
CA TYR A 260 -7.38 -19.43 -0.72
C TYR A 260 -6.63 -19.59 0.61
N ARG A 261 -5.32 -19.82 0.51
CA ARG A 261 -4.41 -19.88 1.67
C ARG A 261 -3.16 -19.09 1.36
N TRP A 262 -3.03 -17.94 2.01
CA TRP A 262 -1.97 -16.97 1.72
C TRP A 262 -0.56 -17.56 1.88
N GLN A 263 -0.36 -18.48 2.86
CA GLN A 263 0.95 -19.11 3.08
C GLN A 263 1.43 -19.91 1.87
N ARG A 264 0.52 -20.60 1.19
CA ARG A 264 0.81 -21.37 -0.04
C ARG A 264 0.97 -20.44 -1.23
N GLU A 265 0.10 -19.43 -1.33
CA GLU A 265 0.07 -18.49 -2.44
C GLU A 265 1.30 -17.58 -2.52
N LYS A 266 1.97 -17.37 -1.38
CA LYS A 266 3.15 -16.50 -1.24
C LYS A 266 4.24 -16.79 -2.27
N TYR A 267 4.66 -18.06 -2.43
CA TYR A 267 5.78 -18.44 -3.30
C TYR A 267 5.40 -19.30 -4.51
N LYS A 268 4.17 -19.79 -4.58
CA LYS A 268 3.64 -20.69 -5.64
C LYS A 268 3.96 -20.26 -7.08
N TYR A 269 3.89 -18.95 -7.35
CA TYR A 269 4.08 -18.43 -8.72
C TYR A 269 5.49 -17.89 -8.98
N ASN A 270 6.44 -18.11 -8.06
CA ASN A 270 7.84 -17.75 -8.30
C ASN A 270 8.43 -18.57 -9.47
N LYS A 271 9.39 -17.97 -10.17
CA LYS A 271 10.14 -18.70 -11.20
C LYS A 271 10.86 -19.87 -10.52
N PRO A 272 10.57 -21.13 -10.90
CA PRO A 272 11.28 -22.28 -10.35
C PRO A 272 12.74 -22.17 -10.76
N ARG A 273 13.63 -22.53 -9.84
CA ARG A 273 15.08 -22.57 -10.04
C ARG A 273 15.59 -23.97 -9.72
N SER A 274 16.63 -24.41 -10.42
CA SER A 274 17.34 -25.65 -10.10
C SER A 274 17.88 -25.60 -8.66
N PHE A 275 18.15 -26.78 -8.09
CA PHE A 275 18.74 -26.87 -6.75
C PHE A 275 20.05 -26.07 -6.66
N VAL A 276 20.94 -26.22 -7.64
CA VAL A 276 22.23 -25.49 -7.72
C VAL A 276 22.02 -23.98 -7.67
N MET A 277 21.08 -23.44 -8.46
CA MET A 277 20.80 -22.00 -8.43
C MET A 277 20.22 -21.54 -7.10
N ARG A 278 19.37 -22.36 -6.44
CA ARG A 278 18.85 -22.02 -5.12
C ARG A 278 19.95 -22.03 -4.06
N LEU A 279 20.84 -23.02 -4.10
CA LEU A 279 22.00 -23.12 -3.21
C LEU A 279 22.94 -21.92 -3.41
N PHE A 280 23.22 -21.55 -4.67
CA PHE A 280 24.00 -20.35 -4.99
C PHE A 280 23.40 -19.09 -4.36
N TYR A 281 22.09 -18.83 -4.55
CA TYR A 281 21.45 -17.67 -3.93
C TYR A 281 21.40 -17.75 -2.40
N PHE A 282 21.27 -18.96 -1.83
CA PHE A 282 21.34 -19.16 -0.39
C PHE A 282 22.72 -18.77 0.16
N LEU A 283 23.80 -19.31 -0.40
CA LEU A 283 25.18 -18.99 0.00
C LEU A 283 25.49 -17.51 -0.19
N LEU A 284 25.02 -16.92 -1.30
CA LEU A 284 25.18 -15.49 -1.58
C LEU A 284 24.49 -14.61 -0.51
N CYS A 285 23.34 -15.04 0.01
CA CYS A 285 22.59 -14.30 1.03
C CYS A 285 23.00 -14.67 2.46
N LEU A 286 23.78 -15.75 2.66
CA LEU A 286 24.11 -16.30 3.98
C LEU A 286 24.81 -15.28 4.89
N PRO A 287 25.83 -14.52 4.45
CA PRO A 287 26.46 -13.52 5.31
C PRO A 287 25.46 -12.46 5.79
N GLY A 288 24.63 -11.94 4.88
CA GLY A 288 23.59 -10.98 5.24
C GLY A 288 22.52 -11.59 6.16
N PHE A 289 22.19 -12.87 6.01
CA PHE A 289 21.26 -13.56 6.91
C PHE A 289 21.83 -13.67 8.33
N LEU A 290 23.11 -14.04 8.45
CA LEU A 290 23.78 -14.17 9.75
C LEU A 290 23.90 -12.80 10.44
N ILE A 291 24.34 -11.79 9.69
CA ILE A 291 24.45 -10.42 10.21
C ILE A 291 23.08 -9.93 10.65
N PHE A 292 22.02 -10.08 9.85
CA PHE A 292 20.68 -9.55 10.15
C PHE A 292 19.74 -10.55 10.83
N LEU A 293 20.28 -11.63 11.42
CA LEU A 293 19.49 -12.63 12.12
C LEU A 293 18.59 -12.03 13.23
N PRO A 294 19.07 -11.09 14.08
CA PRO A 294 18.21 -10.43 15.06
C PRO A 294 17.01 -9.72 14.44
N THR A 295 17.23 -8.93 13.39
CA THR A 295 16.16 -8.24 12.65
C THR A 295 15.14 -9.25 12.08
N ILE A 296 15.61 -10.36 11.52
CA ILE A 296 14.76 -11.43 10.98
C ILE A 296 13.92 -12.08 12.09
N MET A 297 14.53 -12.39 13.23
CA MET A 297 13.84 -13.02 14.36
C MET A 297 12.75 -12.10 14.92
N VAL A 298 13.06 -10.83 15.18
CA VAL A 298 12.08 -9.85 15.66
C VAL A 298 10.93 -9.69 14.65
N THR A 299 11.25 -9.60 13.36
CA THR A 299 10.22 -9.52 12.30
C THR A 299 9.29 -10.74 12.35
N LYS A 300 9.83 -11.96 12.47
CA LYS A 300 9.02 -13.19 12.58
C LYS A 300 8.14 -13.19 13.84
N LEU A 301 8.66 -12.73 14.98
CA LEU A 301 7.90 -12.63 16.23
C LEU A 301 6.73 -11.64 16.10
N ILE A 302 6.94 -10.51 15.42
CA ILE A 302 5.86 -9.53 15.18
C ILE A 302 4.80 -10.13 14.25
N ILE A 303 5.23 -10.74 13.13
CA ILE A 303 4.31 -11.38 12.18
C ILE A 303 3.48 -12.46 12.88
N ALA A 304 4.07 -13.26 13.77
CA ALA A 304 3.34 -14.30 14.51
C ALA A 304 2.23 -13.75 15.42
N LYS A 305 2.32 -12.47 15.84
CA LYS A 305 1.29 -11.80 16.67
C LYS A 305 0.20 -11.11 15.85
N VAL A 306 0.39 -10.92 14.55
CA VAL A 306 -0.57 -10.22 13.68
C VAL A 306 -1.36 -11.22 12.87
N LYS A 307 -2.68 -11.29 13.12
CA LYS A 307 -3.58 -12.23 12.46
C LYS A 307 -3.94 -11.83 11.02
N ASP A 308 -3.93 -10.54 10.72
CA ASP A 308 -4.35 -9.99 9.42
C ASP A 308 -3.20 -10.12 8.40
N GLU A 309 -3.39 -10.98 7.40
CA GLU A 309 -2.36 -11.26 6.39
C GLU A 309 -2.05 -10.07 5.47
N SER A 310 -2.93 -9.08 5.35
CA SER A 310 -2.68 -7.87 4.55
C SER A 310 -1.49 -7.06 5.07
N PHE A 311 -1.18 -7.21 6.37
CA PHE A 311 -0.04 -6.55 7.01
C PHE A 311 1.29 -7.27 6.79
N TYR A 312 1.32 -8.45 6.18
CA TYR A 312 2.53 -9.27 6.12
C TYR A 312 3.72 -8.53 5.48
N LEU A 313 3.54 -7.98 4.28
CA LEU A 313 4.61 -7.27 3.58
C LEU A 313 4.87 -5.89 4.21
N SER A 314 3.84 -5.20 4.70
CA SER A 314 3.98 -3.99 5.53
C SER A 314 4.90 -4.19 6.74
N ILE A 315 4.63 -5.21 7.57
CA ILE A 315 5.42 -5.52 8.76
C ILE A 315 6.83 -5.91 8.37
N THR A 316 6.98 -6.73 7.33
CA THR A 316 8.31 -7.10 6.81
C THR A 316 9.08 -5.85 6.41
N ALA A 317 8.50 -4.97 5.59
CA ALA A 317 9.13 -3.75 5.13
C ALA A 317 9.51 -2.80 6.27
N LEU A 318 8.60 -2.56 7.21
CA LEU A 318 8.84 -1.61 8.30
C LEU A 318 9.78 -2.16 9.37
N SER A 319 9.73 -3.46 9.65
CA SER A 319 10.64 -4.10 10.61
C SER A 319 12.08 -4.04 10.09
N TRP A 320 12.29 -4.35 8.81
CA TRP A 320 13.61 -4.22 8.19
C TRP A 320 14.09 -2.78 8.11
N LEU A 321 13.19 -1.81 7.87
CA LEU A 321 13.55 -0.40 7.91
C LEU A 321 13.97 0.05 9.31
N PHE A 322 13.21 -0.32 10.34
CA PHE A 322 13.45 0.15 11.71
C PHE A 322 14.59 -0.65 12.38
N PHE A 323 14.40 -1.96 12.56
CA PHE A 323 15.37 -2.80 13.27
C PHE A 323 16.64 -3.01 12.47
N GLY A 324 16.55 -3.06 11.13
CA GLY A 324 17.74 -3.13 10.28
C GLY A 324 18.62 -1.88 10.40
N VAL A 325 18.03 -0.68 10.43
CA VAL A 325 18.79 0.57 10.65
C VAL A 325 19.40 0.60 12.06
N VAL A 326 18.63 0.27 13.09
CA VAL A 326 19.14 0.18 14.47
C VAL A 326 20.34 -0.78 14.54
N GLN A 327 20.21 -1.94 13.91
CA GLN A 327 21.27 -2.93 13.88
C GLN A 327 22.51 -2.44 13.11
N ILE A 328 22.34 -1.77 11.98
CA ILE A 328 23.45 -1.15 11.24
C ILE A 328 24.17 -0.10 12.10
N VAL A 329 23.43 0.71 12.88
CA VAL A 329 24.04 1.70 13.78
C VAL A 329 24.88 1.03 14.86
N PHE A 330 24.38 -0.02 15.51
CA PHE A 330 25.16 -0.77 16.50
C PHE A 330 26.42 -1.42 15.90
N LEU A 331 26.29 -2.03 14.72
CA LEU A 331 27.44 -2.58 13.99
C LEU A 331 28.46 -1.49 13.63
N SER A 332 27.98 -0.32 13.22
CA SER A 332 28.84 0.81 12.86
C SER A 332 29.62 1.32 14.07
N ILE A 333 28.96 1.49 15.23
CA ILE A 333 29.61 1.89 16.48
C ILE A 333 30.66 0.86 16.89
N TYR A 334 30.32 -0.43 16.80
CA TYR A 334 31.25 -1.51 17.14
C TYR A 334 32.48 -1.50 16.22
N ILE A 335 32.29 -1.44 14.90
CA ILE A 335 33.40 -1.43 13.93
C ILE A 335 34.28 -0.19 14.13
N TRP A 336 33.67 0.99 14.28
CA TRP A 336 34.38 2.26 14.51
C TRP A 336 35.33 2.20 15.71
N ASN A 337 34.88 1.59 16.82
CA ASN A 337 35.69 1.50 18.03
C ASN A 337 36.86 0.52 17.94
N ASN A 338 36.90 -0.34 16.93
CA ASN A 338 37.86 -1.45 16.83
C ASN A 338 38.69 -1.42 15.53
N THR A 339 38.47 -0.45 14.64
CA THR A 339 39.13 -0.39 13.33
C THR A 339 39.47 1.04 12.94
N ASP A 340 40.46 1.18 12.07
CA ASP A 340 40.81 2.47 11.46
C ASP A 340 39.71 2.96 10.49
N TRP A 341 39.76 4.25 10.16
CA TRP A 341 38.70 4.94 9.44
C TRP A 341 38.41 4.37 8.04
N ASP A 342 39.44 3.95 7.33
CA ASP A 342 39.37 3.34 6.00
C ASP A 342 38.70 1.95 6.06
N ILE A 343 39.11 1.11 7.00
CA ILE A 343 38.51 -0.21 7.24
C ILE A 343 37.05 -0.07 7.66
N PHE A 344 36.72 0.93 8.49
CA PHE A 344 35.35 1.23 8.89
C PHE A 344 34.46 1.54 7.67
N ILE A 345 34.92 2.41 6.75
CA ILE A 345 34.16 2.77 5.55
C ILE A 345 33.93 1.54 4.66
N ILE A 346 34.99 0.77 4.41
CA ILE A 346 34.91 -0.45 3.59
C ILE A 346 33.91 -1.43 4.21
N SER A 347 34.00 -1.65 5.52
CA SER A 347 33.11 -2.56 6.26
C SER A 347 31.65 -2.12 6.16
N LEU A 348 31.37 -0.81 6.29
CA LEU A 348 30.02 -0.28 6.17
C LEU A 348 29.45 -0.48 4.75
N LEU A 349 30.26 -0.25 3.71
CA LEU A 349 29.86 -0.50 2.33
C LEU A 349 29.57 -1.98 2.07
N VAL A 350 30.39 -2.89 2.62
CA VAL A 350 30.16 -4.33 2.54
C VAL A 350 28.85 -4.72 3.23
N VAL A 351 28.57 -4.21 4.44
CA VAL A 351 27.31 -4.48 5.15
C VAL A 351 26.11 -4.00 4.34
N ILE A 352 26.15 -2.79 3.78
CA ILE A 352 25.07 -2.25 2.94
C ILE A 352 24.87 -3.13 1.69
N ALA A 353 25.95 -3.55 1.03
CA ALA A 353 25.89 -4.43 -0.12
C ALA A 353 25.26 -5.80 0.22
N LEU A 354 25.64 -6.39 1.36
CA LEU A 354 25.07 -7.66 1.84
C LEU A 354 23.57 -7.53 2.15
N VAL A 355 23.13 -6.44 2.79
CA VAL A 355 21.70 -6.15 3.01
C VAL A 355 20.96 -6.09 1.68
N TYR A 356 21.49 -5.31 0.75
CA TYR A 356 20.89 -5.12 -0.57
C TYR A 356 20.75 -6.45 -1.32
N ILE A 357 21.82 -7.25 -1.35
CA ILE A 357 21.85 -8.56 -2.01
C ILE A 357 20.83 -9.49 -1.35
N THR A 358 20.78 -9.56 -0.02
CA THR A 358 19.87 -10.44 0.72
C THR A 358 18.41 -10.06 0.48
N LEU A 359 18.03 -8.79 0.66
CA LEU A 359 16.67 -8.33 0.44
C LEU A 359 16.19 -8.58 -1.00
N ARG A 360 17.08 -8.39 -1.98
CA ARG A 360 16.74 -8.52 -3.40
C ARG A 360 16.71 -9.96 -3.90
N ASN A 361 17.40 -10.88 -3.23
CA ASN A 361 17.60 -12.24 -3.74
C ASN A 361 17.09 -13.36 -2.84
N PHE A 362 16.75 -13.10 -1.57
CA PHE A 362 16.35 -14.16 -0.65
C PHE A 362 15.16 -14.98 -1.16
N TYR A 363 14.13 -14.34 -1.72
CA TYR A 363 12.97 -15.08 -2.26
C TYR A 363 13.34 -16.04 -3.41
N LYS A 364 14.53 -15.90 -4.00
CA LYS A 364 15.03 -16.76 -5.08
C LYS A 364 15.59 -18.09 -4.60
N SER A 365 16.01 -18.18 -3.33
CA SER A 365 16.48 -19.44 -2.73
C SER A 365 15.33 -20.36 -2.30
N ILE A 366 14.12 -19.81 -2.17
CA ILE A 366 12.92 -20.53 -1.74
C ILE A 366 12.35 -21.36 -2.88
N LYS A 367 11.94 -22.60 -2.58
CA LYS A 367 11.25 -23.50 -3.51
C LYS A 367 9.89 -22.91 -3.87
N ALA A 368 9.56 -22.87 -5.16
CA ALA A 368 8.19 -22.59 -5.59
C ALA A 368 7.33 -23.83 -5.32
N GLU A 369 6.19 -23.64 -4.66
CA GLU A 369 5.20 -24.70 -4.37
C GLU A 369 4.41 -25.13 -5.61
#